data_AF-A0A6N6KRG6-F1
#
_entry.id   AF-A0A6N6KRG6-F1
#
_cell.length_a   1.000
_cell.length_b   1.000
_cell.length_c   1.000
_cell.angle_alpha   90.00
_cell.angle_beta   90.00
_cell.angle_gamma   90.00
#
_symmetry.space_group_name_H-M   'P 1'
#
loop_
_entity.id
_entity.type
_entity.pdbx_description
1 polymer ?
#
loop_
_entity_poly.entity_id
_entity_poly.type
_entity_poly.pdbx_seq_one_letter_code
_entity_poly.pdbx_strand_id
1 'polypeptide(L)'
;MKGFEFILALRPITYQMDVNRLATKLGEGDKKGLNKLLPYPTSDSKSIHNRSKKSEIRYSGFIAQEVENTAKSLGYEFSGVDAPQNEYSFYGLRYATFVVPLVKSVQELNELNEDLTKRVENNEQTISSQSIQINALKAQNETLQQELNELKALKTEIETMKALINDITLQKQ
;
A
#
# COMPACT_ATOMS: atom_id res chain seq x y z
N MET A 1 -5.58 17.12 -0.56
CA MET A 1 -6.34 15.88 -0.25
C MET A 1 -5.40 14.71 -0.43
N LYS A 2 -5.37 13.78 0.52
CA LYS A 2 -4.63 12.51 0.40
C LYS A 2 -5.58 11.45 -0.14
N GLY A 3 -5.47 11.16 -1.44
CA GLY A 3 -6.39 10.25 -2.12
C GLY A 3 -6.25 8.81 -1.63
N PHE A 4 -5.01 8.38 -1.44
CA PHE A 4 -4.66 7.03 -1.03
C PHE A 4 -5.14 6.71 0.38
N GLU A 5 -4.83 7.57 1.35
CA GLU A 5 -5.28 7.39 2.75
C GLU A 5 -6.81 7.36 2.86
N PHE A 6 -7.51 8.24 2.13
CA PHE A 6 -8.98 8.25 2.12
C PHE A 6 -9.56 6.95 1.59
N ILE A 7 -9.11 6.49 0.41
CA ILE A 7 -9.64 5.26 -0.21
C ILE A 7 -9.34 4.02 0.65
N LEU A 8 -8.16 3.91 1.25
CA LEU A 8 -7.81 2.78 2.12
C LEU A 8 -8.64 2.71 3.41
N ALA A 9 -9.06 3.86 3.93
CA ALA A 9 -9.83 3.92 5.16
C ALA A 9 -11.32 3.58 4.95
N LEU A 10 -11.79 3.45 3.70
CA LEU A 10 -13.17 3.09 3.39
C LEU A 10 -13.39 1.59 3.51
N ARG A 11 -14.49 1.20 4.17
CA ARG A 11 -14.89 -0.19 4.33
C ARG A 11 -15.91 -0.59 3.26
N PRO A 12 -15.55 -1.41 2.27
CA PRO A 12 -16.53 -1.95 1.34
C PRO A 12 -17.46 -2.92 2.06
N ILE A 13 -18.74 -2.86 1.73
CA ILE A 13 -19.76 -3.75 2.27
C ILE A 13 -20.60 -4.37 1.16
N THR A 14 -21.25 -5.48 1.50
CA THR A 14 -22.33 -6.07 0.71
C THR A 14 -23.61 -6.01 1.53
N TYR A 15 -24.71 -5.58 0.92
CA TYR A 15 -26.00 -5.42 1.60
C TYR A 15 -27.18 -5.79 0.69
N GLN A 16 -28.33 -6.00 1.32
CA GLN A 16 -29.63 -6.08 0.65
C GLN A 16 -30.46 -4.87 1.09
N MET A 17 -31.20 -4.28 0.16
CA MET A 17 -32.01 -3.10 0.46
C MET A 17 -33.38 -3.54 0.97
N ASP A 18 -33.76 -3.09 2.16
CA ASP A 18 -35.14 -3.22 2.65
C ASP A 18 -36.02 -2.17 1.97
N VAL A 19 -36.50 -2.51 0.78
CA VAL A 19 -37.32 -1.60 -0.03
C VAL A 19 -38.68 -1.33 0.58
N ASN A 20 -39.18 -2.23 1.43
CA ASN A 20 -40.47 -2.06 2.09
C ASN A 20 -40.37 -0.97 3.15
N ARG A 21 -39.34 -1.05 4.01
CA ARG A 21 -39.07 -0.01 5.01
C ARG A 21 -38.75 1.34 4.37
N LEU A 22 -38.04 1.34 3.23
CA LEU A 22 -37.79 2.56 2.45
C LEU A 22 -39.08 3.18 1.93
N ALA A 23 -39.95 2.38 1.29
CA ALA A 23 -41.24 2.84 0.78
C ALA A 23 -42.13 3.42 1.90
N THR A 24 -42.19 2.75 3.06
CA THR A 24 -42.91 3.27 4.23
C THR A 24 -42.36 4.61 4.70
N LYS A 25 -41.03 4.77 4.79
CA LYS A 25 -40.42 6.05 5.20
C LYS A 25 -40.63 7.17 4.18
N LEU A 26 -40.77 6.84 2.89
CA LEU A 26 -41.07 7.80 1.82
C LEU A 26 -42.55 8.17 1.74
N GLY A 27 -43.41 7.58 2.59
CA GLY A 27 -44.86 7.83 2.59
C GLY A 27 -45.60 7.19 1.41
N GLU A 28 -45.03 6.16 0.77
CA GLU A 28 -45.67 5.46 -0.34
C GLU A 28 -46.93 4.72 0.15
N GLY A 29 -48.11 5.26 -0.15
CA GLY A 29 -49.41 4.69 0.21
C GLY A 29 -50.26 5.54 1.16
N ASP A 30 -49.70 6.63 1.71
CA ASP A 30 -50.46 7.55 2.55
C ASP A 30 -51.37 8.47 1.72
N LYS A 31 -52.69 8.38 1.95
CA LYS A 31 -53.73 9.19 1.27
C LYS A 31 -53.65 10.70 1.59
N LYS A 32 -52.83 11.09 2.56
CA LYS A 32 -52.58 12.49 2.96
C LYS A 32 -51.17 12.87 2.52
N GLY A 33 -50.99 12.99 1.20
CA GLY A 33 -49.68 13.21 0.60
C GLY A 33 -48.97 14.45 1.12
N LEU A 34 -47.82 14.24 1.78
CA LEU A 34 -46.83 15.29 1.99
C LEU A 34 -45.95 15.50 0.74
N ASN A 35 -46.07 14.63 -0.27
CA ASN A 35 -45.34 14.77 -1.52
C ASN A 35 -46.21 14.36 -2.72
N LYS A 36 -46.81 15.34 -3.41
CA LYS A 36 -47.64 15.16 -4.63
C LYS A 36 -46.85 14.65 -5.85
N LEU A 37 -45.56 14.37 -5.70
CA LEU A 37 -44.62 14.05 -6.80
C LEU A 37 -44.44 12.54 -7.07
N LEU A 38 -45.00 11.66 -6.23
CA LEU A 38 -44.95 10.22 -6.48
C LEU A 38 -46.36 9.71 -6.79
N PRO A 39 -46.61 9.14 -7.99
CA PRO A 39 -47.86 8.45 -8.26
C PRO A 39 -48.04 7.35 -7.23
N TYR A 40 -49.18 7.36 -6.56
CA TYR A 40 -49.61 6.32 -5.63
C TYR A 40 -49.21 4.92 -6.13
N PRO A 41 -48.34 4.17 -5.43
CA PRO A 41 -48.33 2.73 -5.62
C PRO A 41 -49.59 2.23 -4.92
N THR A 42 -50.61 1.97 -5.72
CA THR A 42 -51.74 1.14 -5.31
C THR A 42 -51.21 -0.15 -4.70
N SER A 43 -51.95 -0.64 -3.72
CA SER A 43 -51.81 -1.93 -3.06
C SER A 43 -51.97 -3.13 -4.02
N ASP A 44 -51.46 -3.02 -5.24
CA ASP A 44 -51.59 -4.01 -6.29
C ASP A 44 -50.46 -5.03 -6.15
N SER A 45 -50.82 -6.31 -6.16
CA SER A 45 -49.91 -7.46 -5.98
C SER A 45 -48.62 -7.39 -6.83
N LYS A 46 -48.66 -6.74 -8.01
CA LYS A 46 -47.48 -6.53 -8.88
C LYS A 46 -46.43 -5.58 -8.28
N SER A 47 -46.82 -4.52 -7.57
CA SER A 47 -45.86 -3.57 -6.97
C SER A 47 -45.15 -4.20 -5.77
N ILE A 48 -45.87 -4.98 -4.96
CA ILE A 48 -45.34 -5.77 -3.85
C ILE A 48 -44.37 -6.84 -4.37
N HIS A 49 -44.75 -7.58 -5.42
CA HIS A 49 -43.88 -8.59 -6.02
C HIS A 49 -42.56 -8.02 -6.56
N ASN A 50 -42.62 -6.86 -7.24
CA ASN A 50 -41.43 -6.19 -7.76
C ASN A 50 -40.52 -5.65 -6.63
N ARG A 51 -41.10 -5.23 -5.50
CA ARG A 51 -40.36 -4.83 -4.30
C ARG A 51 -39.64 -6.02 -3.66
N SER A 52 -40.32 -7.16 -3.50
CA SER A 52 -39.70 -8.39 -2.99
C SER A 52 -38.50 -8.80 -3.84
N LYS A 53 -38.63 -8.78 -5.17
CA LYS A 53 -37.51 -9.08 -6.09
C LYS A 53 -36.33 -8.13 -5.94
N LYS A 54 -36.55 -6.83 -5.72
CA LYS A 54 -35.46 -5.87 -5.50
C LYS A 54 -34.73 -6.11 -4.17
N SER A 55 -35.43 -6.62 -3.15
CA SER A 55 -34.85 -6.93 -1.85
C SER A 55 -33.97 -8.19 -1.90
N GLU A 56 -34.16 -9.06 -2.88
CA GLU A 56 -33.33 -10.26 -3.09
C GLU A 56 -31.95 -9.91 -3.69
N ILE A 57 -31.82 -8.75 -4.34
CA ILE A 57 -30.57 -8.31 -4.98
C ILE A 57 -29.54 -7.97 -3.90
N ARG A 58 -28.36 -8.56 -4.02
CA ARG A 58 -27.18 -8.16 -3.24
C ARG A 58 -26.45 -7.03 -3.96
N TYR A 59 -26.24 -5.95 -3.25
CA TYR A 59 -25.50 -4.78 -3.70
C TYR A 59 -24.17 -4.70 -2.97
N SER A 60 -23.17 -4.13 -3.64
CA SER A 60 -21.89 -3.78 -3.03
C SER A 60 -21.74 -2.26 -3.02
N GLY A 61 -21.12 -1.73 -1.98
CA GLY A 61 -20.92 -0.29 -1.87
C GLY A 61 -20.33 0.13 -0.54
N PHE A 62 -20.58 1.38 -0.17
CA PHE A 62 -20.16 1.97 1.11
C PHE A 62 -21.37 2.47 1.90
N ILE A 63 -21.21 2.55 3.23
CA ILE A 63 -22.19 3.19 4.10
C ILE A 63 -21.89 4.68 4.13
N ALA A 64 -22.85 5.52 3.73
CA ALA A 64 -22.65 6.97 3.61
C ALA A 64 -22.18 7.64 4.92
N GLN A 65 -22.70 7.19 6.06
CA GLN A 65 -22.30 7.68 7.38
C GLN A 65 -20.85 7.33 7.71
N GLU A 66 -20.41 6.12 7.33
CA GLU A 66 -19.02 5.70 7.50
C GLU A 66 -18.10 6.51 6.59
N VAL A 67 -18.50 6.75 5.34
CA VAL A 67 -17.76 7.61 4.41
C VAL A 67 -17.62 9.03 4.96
N GLU A 68 -18.71 9.62 5.48
CA GLU A 68 -18.71 10.94 6.10
C GLU A 68 -17.74 11.01 7.29
N ASN A 69 -17.85 10.03 8.19
CA ASN A 69 -17.01 9.96 9.39
C ASN A 69 -15.54 9.76 9.04
N THR A 70 -15.22 8.90 8.07
CA THR A 70 -13.86 8.69 7.57
C THR A 70 -13.31 9.93 6.91
N ALA A 71 -14.11 10.64 6.10
CA ALA A 71 -13.68 11.90 5.49
C ALA A 71 -13.35 12.93 6.59
N LYS A 72 -14.25 13.10 7.57
CA LYS A 72 -14.07 14.02 8.70
C LYS A 72 -12.85 13.68 9.55
N SER A 73 -12.62 12.41 9.87
CA SER A 73 -11.47 11.99 10.69
C SER A 73 -10.13 12.25 10.00
N LEU A 74 -10.11 12.28 8.68
CA LEU A 74 -8.95 12.61 7.85
C LEU A 74 -8.84 14.12 7.52
N GLY A 75 -9.71 14.96 8.11
CA GLY A 75 -9.75 16.40 7.82
C GLY A 75 -10.14 16.72 6.38
N TYR A 76 -10.91 15.83 5.73
CA TYR A 76 -11.34 15.95 4.36
C TYR A 76 -12.86 16.18 4.26
N GLU A 77 -13.27 17.25 3.60
CA GLU A 77 -14.68 17.48 3.28
C GLU A 77 -15.05 16.80 1.96
N PHE A 78 -15.53 15.55 2.04
CA PHE A 78 -15.93 14.80 0.87
C PHE A 78 -17.33 15.19 0.38
N SER A 79 -17.40 15.86 -0.77
CA SER A 79 -18.64 16.35 -1.39
C SER A 79 -19.55 15.25 -1.98
N GLY A 80 -19.10 14.00 -1.94
CA GLY A 80 -19.86 12.85 -2.43
C GLY A 80 -20.88 12.31 -1.43
N VAL A 81 -20.90 12.79 -0.19
CA VAL A 81 -21.95 12.43 0.79
C VAL A 81 -23.06 13.48 0.77
N ASP A 82 -24.29 13.01 0.58
CA ASP A 82 -25.50 13.78 0.82
C ASP A 82 -26.00 13.49 2.24
N ALA A 83 -25.64 14.36 3.19
CA ALA A 83 -26.13 14.25 4.56
C ALA A 83 -27.59 14.74 4.66
N PRO A 84 -28.44 14.08 5.46
CA PRO A 84 -29.85 14.43 5.58
C PRO A 84 -30.02 15.83 6.18
N GLN A 85 -30.91 16.64 5.57
CA GLN A 85 -31.20 18.01 6.02
C GLN A 85 -32.39 18.09 7.00
N ASN A 86 -33.15 17.01 7.13
CA ASN A 86 -34.31 16.88 8.02
C ASN A 86 -34.63 15.39 8.27
N GLU A 87 -35.61 15.12 9.14
CA GLU A 87 -36.00 13.75 9.56
C GLU A 87 -36.57 12.87 8.43
N TYR A 88 -36.97 13.48 7.32
CA TYR A 88 -37.51 12.80 6.13
C TYR A 88 -36.46 12.60 5.02
N SER A 89 -35.25 13.14 5.22
CA SER A 89 -34.14 13.03 4.27
C SER A 89 -33.29 11.80 4.57
N PHE A 90 -32.72 11.20 3.53
CA PHE A 90 -31.84 10.04 3.66
C PHE A 90 -30.40 10.42 3.38
N TYR A 91 -29.50 9.64 3.96
CA TYR A 91 -28.10 9.64 3.54
C TYR A 91 -27.98 9.12 2.10
N GLY A 92 -27.23 9.86 1.27
CA GLY A 92 -26.92 9.48 -0.10
C GLY A 92 -25.42 9.46 -0.39
N LEU A 93 -25.03 8.70 -1.42
CA LEU A 93 -23.68 8.70 -1.96
C LEU A 93 -23.69 9.00 -3.46
N ARG A 94 -22.87 9.96 -3.88
CA ARG A 94 -22.57 10.25 -5.28
C ARG A 94 -21.33 9.46 -5.70
N TYR A 95 -21.53 8.27 -6.26
CA TYR A 95 -20.41 7.41 -6.69
C TYR A 95 -19.47 8.08 -7.71
N ALA A 96 -19.98 8.96 -8.58
CA ALA A 96 -19.16 9.72 -9.51
C ALA A 96 -18.10 10.60 -8.81
N THR A 97 -18.39 11.09 -7.61
CA THR A 97 -17.46 11.94 -6.85
C THR A 97 -16.27 11.14 -6.31
N PHE A 98 -16.35 9.81 -6.22
CA PHE A 98 -15.22 8.97 -5.79
C PHE A 98 -14.10 8.87 -6.83
N VAL A 99 -14.37 9.21 -8.09
CA VAL A 99 -13.37 9.16 -9.17
C VAL A 99 -12.18 10.08 -8.86
N VAL A 100 -12.44 11.26 -8.30
CA VAL A 100 -11.37 12.23 -7.94
C VAL A 100 -10.42 11.67 -6.87
N PRO A 101 -10.89 11.20 -5.69
CA PRO A 101 -10.02 10.53 -4.73
C PRO A 101 -9.28 9.33 -5.31
N LEU A 102 -9.94 8.54 -6.18
CA LEU A 102 -9.35 7.36 -6.78
C LEU A 102 -8.20 7.73 -7.73
N VAL A 103 -8.39 8.72 -8.59
CA VAL A 103 -7.33 9.25 -9.46
C VAL A 103 -6.17 9.77 -8.61
N LYS A 104 -6.46 10.51 -7.54
CA LYS A 104 -5.40 11.02 -6.66
C LYS A 104 -4.66 9.90 -5.93
N SER A 105 -5.36 8.86 -5.50
CA SER A 105 -4.78 7.64 -4.91
C SER A 105 -3.83 6.94 -5.88
N VAL A 106 -4.23 6.79 -7.15
CA VAL A 106 -3.38 6.18 -8.19
C VAL A 106 -2.15 7.03 -8.50
N GLN A 107 -2.28 8.36 -8.54
CA GLN A 107 -1.15 9.27 -8.72
C GLN A 107 -0.15 9.14 -7.57
N GLU A 108 -0.62 9.18 -6.33
CA GLU A 108 0.20 9.01 -5.13
C GLU A 108 0.91 7.63 -5.12
N LEU A 109 0.21 6.57 -5.53
CA LEU A 109 0.80 5.24 -5.71
C LEU A 109 1.88 5.20 -6.79
N ASN A 110 1.68 5.89 -7.92
CA ASN A 110 2.66 5.96 -8.99
C ASN A 110 3.93 6.70 -8.53
N GLU A 111 3.78 7.83 -7.85
CA GLU A 111 4.90 8.58 -7.27
C GLU A 111 5.70 7.72 -6.28
N LEU A 112 5.02 6.96 -5.42
CA LEU A 112 5.69 6.03 -4.50
C LEU A 112 6.41 4.89 -5.24
N ASN A 113 5.82 4.36 -6.30
CA ASN A 113 6.42 3.29 -7.08
C ASN A 113 7.68 3.77 -7.85
N GLU A 114 7.64 4.98 -8.39
CA GLU A 114 8.81 5.61 -9.03
C GLU A 114 9.96 5.84 -8.03
N ASP A 115 9.65 6.30 -6.82
CA ASP A 115 10.64 6.43 -5.74
C ASP A 115 11.25 5.07 -5.36
N LEU A 116 10.41 4.06 -5.14
CA LEU A 116 10.85 2.71 -4.81
C LEU A 116 11.73 2.12 -5.92
N THR A 117 11.37 2.32 -7.19
CA THR A 117 12.16 1.85 -8.34
C THR A 117 13.54 2.48 -8.35
N LYS A 118 13.64 3.81 -8.18
CA LYS A 118 14.93 4.53 -8.10
C LYS A 118 15.79 4.03 -6.94
N ARG A 119 15.18 3.76 -5.78
CA ARG A 119 15.89 3.23 -4.61
C ARG A 119 16.42 1.82 -4.86
N VAL A 120 15.65 0.97 -5.56
CA VAL A 120 16.11 -0.37 -5.96
C VAL A 120 17.29 -0.25 -6.93
N GLU A 121 17.20 0.56 -7.96
CA GLU A 121 18.29 0.77 -8.92
C GLU A 121 19.58 1.26 -8.24
N ASN A 122 19.47 2.24 -7.34
CA ASN A 122 20.61 2.74 -6.57
C ASN A 122 21.22 1.68 -5.65
N ASN A 123 20.38 0.85 -5.03
CA ASN A 123 20.84 -0.26 -4.19
C ASN A 123 21.57 -1.32 -5.03
N GLU A 124 21.05 -1.67 -6.20
CA GLU A 124 21.69 -2.60 -7.13
C GLU A 124 23.07 -2.09 -7.60
N GLN A 125 23.17 -0.81 -7.93
CA GLN A 125 24.46 -0.17 -8.26
C GLN A 125 25.44 -0.21 -7.08
N THR A 126 24.95 0.06 -5.87
CA THR A 126 25.77 0.02 -4.65
C THR A 126 26.28 -1.40 -4.40
N ILE A 127 25.41 -2.41 -4.51
CA ILE A 127 25.78 -3.83 -4.34
C ILE A 127 26.81 -4.24 -5.39
N SER A 128 26.64 -3.82 -6.65
CA SER A 128 27.59 -4.10 -7.73
C SER A 128 28.97 -3.49 -7.44
N SER A 129 29.03 -2.22 -7.03
CA SER A 129 30.30 -1.56 -6.69
C SER A 129 30.99 -2.19 -5.47
N GLN A 130 30.22 -2.54 -4.43
CA GLN A 130 30.73 -3.26 -3.27
C GLN A 130 31.29 -4.64 -3.65
N SER A 131 30.61 -5.38 -4.54
CA SER A 131 31.09 -6.66 -5.05
C SER A 131 32.44 -6.53 -5.77
N ILE A 132 32.60 -5.49 -6.61
CA ILE A 132 33.88 -5.19 -7.27
C ILE A 132 34.97 -4.88 -6.24
N GLN A 133 34.66 -4.05 -5.24
CA GLN A 133 35.63 -3.70 -4.20
C GLN A 133 36.04 -4.91 -3.35
N ILE A 134 35.10 -5.80 -3.01
CA ILE A 134 35.37 -7.04 -2.28
C ILE A 134 36.33 -7.93 -3.09
N ASN A 135 36.10 -8.08 -4.40
CA ASN A 135 36.97 -8.87 -5.25
C ASN A 135 38.38 -8.27 -5.37
N ALA A 136 38.48 -6.94 -5.48
CA ALA A 136 39.77 -6.25 -5.51
C ALA A 136 40.55 -6.42 -4.19
N LEU A 137 39.89 -6.26 -3.04
CA LEU A 137 40.49 -6.49 -1.72
C LEU A 137 40.90 -7.94 -1.51
N LYS A 138 40.10 -8.90 -2.02
CA LYS A 138 40.45 -10.32 -1.97
C LYS A 138 41.71 -10.60 -2.77
N ALA A 139 41.83 -10.08 -3.99
CA ALA A 139 43.03 -10.21 -4.81
C ALA A 139 44.26 -9.60 -4.12
N GLN A 140 44.13 -8.41 -3.54
CA GLN A 140 45.21 -7.78 -2.77
C GLN A 140 45.65 -8.63 -1.57
N ASN A 141 44.69 -9.21 -0.83
CA ASN A 141 45.00 -10.11 0.28
C ASN A 141 45.72 -11.38 -0.18
N GLU A 142 45.36 -11.94 -1.34
CA GLU A 142 46.04 -13.10 -1.93
C GLU A 142 47.49 -12.75 -2.29
N THR A 143 47.74 -11.60 -2.90
CA THR A 143 49.10 -11.10 -3.18
C THR A 143 49.92 -10.90 -1.91
N LEU A 144 49.37 -10.21 -0.91
CA LEU A 144 50.07 -9.98 0.37
C LEU A 144 50.38 -11.30 1.08
N GLN A 145 49.50 -12.29 0.98
CA GLN A 145 49.74 -13.61 1.55
C GLN A 145 50.88 -14.35 0.85
N GLN A 146 51.05 -14.17 -0.46
CA GLN A 146 52.18 -14.71 -1.23
C GLN A 146 53.48 -14.04 -0.80
N GLU A 147 53.54 -12.70 -0.79
CA GLU A 147 54.71 -11.93 -0.36
C GLU A 147 55.14 -12.29 1.06
N LEU A 148 54.18 -12.48 1.98
CA LEU A 148 54.46 -12.90 3.35
C LEU A 148 55.08 -14.30 3.41
N ASN A 149 54.66 -15.21 2.55
CA ASN A 149 55.21 -16.57 2.50
C ASN A 149 56.64 -16.56 1.94
N GLU A 150 56.90 -15.76 0.90
CA GLU A 150 58.26 -15.56 0.36
C GLU A 150 59.20 -14.97 1.40
N LEU A 151 58.75 -13.95 2.15
CA LEU A 151 59.55 -13.34 3.22
C LEU A 151 59.87 -14.34 4.34
N LYS A 152 58.93 -15.21 4.71
CA LYS A 152 59.16 -16.27 5.70
C LYS A 152 60.18 -17.30 5.21
N ALA A 153 60.14 -17.66 3.93
CA ALA A 153 61.11 -18.57 3.34
C ALA A 153 62.53 -17.95 3.39
N LEU A 154 62.68 -16.71 2.92
CA LEU A 154 63.94 -15.98 2.97
C LEU A 154 64.49 -15.85 4.40
N LYS A 155 63.63 -15.56 5.38
CA LYS A 155 64.04 -15.50 6.79
C LYS A 155 64.62 -16.84 7.25
N THR A 156 64.01 -17.94 6.86
CA THR A 156 64.47 -19.29 7.23
C THR A 156 65.84 -19.57 6.62
N GLU A 157 66.07 -19.20 5.35
CA GLU A 157 67.38 -19.32 4.69
C GLU A 157 68.47 -18.46 5.36
N ILE A 158 68.12 -17.25 5.80
CA ILE A 158 69.07 -16.40 6.53
C ILE A 158 69.47 -17.05 7.86
N GLU A 159 68.53 -17.63 8.60
CA GLU A 159 68.84 -18.30 9.86
C GLU A 159 69.70 -19.56 9.66
N THR A 160 69.47 -20.33 8.59
CA THR A 160 70.35 -21.48 8.27
C THR A 160 71.74 -21.05 7.86
N MET A 161 71.88 -19.97 7.06
CA MET A 161 73.18 -19.40 6.71
C MET A 161 73.94 -18.90 7.94
N LYS A 162 73.26 -18.23 8.88
CA LYS A 162 73.88 -17.79 10.14
C LYS A 162 74.42 -18.97 10.96
N ALA A 163 73.65 -20.05 11.05
CA ALA A 163 74.08 -21.26 11.76
C ALA A 163 75.36 -21.86 11.13
N LEU A 164 75.39 -22.01 9.80
CA LEU A 164 76.55 -22.50 9.06
C LEU A 164 77.79 -21.63 9.25
N ILE A 165 77.64 -20.29 9.22
CA ILE A 165 78.75 -19.36 9.45
C ILE A 165 79.32 -19.53 10.86
N ASN A 166 78.45 -19.70 11.86
CA ASN A 166 78.87 -19.88 13.24
C ASN A 166 79.67 -21.18 13.42
N ASP A 167 79.20 -22.29 12.82
CA ASP A 167 79.90 -23.58 12.84
C ASP A 167 81.28 -23.49 12.17
N ILE A 168 81.38 -22.82 11.01
CA ILE A 168 82.67 -22.60 10.32
C ILE A 168 83.62 -21.76 11.18
N THR A 169 83.10 -20.79 11.93
CA THR A 169 83.91 -19.92 12.80
C THR A 169 84.49 -20.69 13.98
N LEU A 170 83.70 -21.59 14.58
CA LEU A 170 84.14 -22.48 15.68
C LEU A 170 85.19 -23.50 15.24
N GLN A 171 85.14 -23.98 14.00
CA GLN A 171 86.13 -24.94 13.47
C GLN A 171 87.51 -24.32 13.16
N LYS A 172 87.63 -22.99 13.14
CA LYS A 172 88.88 -22.27 12.83
C LYS A 172 89.63 -21.77 14.07
N GLN A 173 89.11 -22.02 15.28
CA GLN A 173 89.77 -21.75 16.57
C GLN A 173 90.43 -23.01 17.10
#